data_AF-A0A6G3XQU2-F1
#
_entry.id   AF-A0A6G3XQU2-F1
#
_cell.length_a   1.000
_cell.length_b   1.000
_cell.length_c   1.000
_cell.angle_alpha   90.00
_cell.angle_beta   90.00
_cell.angle_gamma   90.00
#
_symmetry.space_group_name_H-M   'P 1'
#
loop_
_entity.id
_entity.type
_entity.pdbx_description
1 polymer ?
#
loop_
_entity_poly.entity_id
_entity_poly.type
_entity_poly.pdbx_seq_one_letter_code
_entity_poly.pdbx_strand_id
1 'polypeptide(L)'
;GVTDVALTPKGVAQGADLGSWAARSGVDAVACSPLGRARLTAAPAAAALGLTTDVQEGLREVDFGWGEGRTIAEMAEEDPEAVRRFREDADAGAFPGSEPVALAA
;
A
#
# COMPACT_ATOMS: atom_id res chain seq x y z
N GLY A 1 -1.01 0.02 -5.73
CA GLY A 1 -2.02 0.80 -6.44
C GLY A 1 -2.88 1.58 -5.48
N VAL A 2 -3.57 2.57 -6.03
CA VAL A 2 -4.52 3.44 -5.33
C VAL A 2 -5.90 2.80 -5.16
N THR A 3 -6.20 1.70 -5.87
CA THR A 3 -7.41 0.93 -5.63
C THR A 3 -7.49 0.49 -4.17
N ASP A 4 -8.58 0.83 -3.49
CA ASP A 4 -8.77 0.55 -2.07
C ASP A 4 -9.32 -0.86 -1.83
N VAL A 5 -8.44 -1.85 -2.03
CA VAL A 5 -8.75 -3.26 -1.77
C VAL A 5 -8.81 -3.53 -0.27
N ALA A 6 -9.88 -4.17 0.16
CA ALA A 6 -10.10 -4.52 1.57
C ALA A 6 -9.06 -5.55 2.08
N LEU A 7 -8.81 -5.50 3.40
CA LEU A 7 -8.03 -6.54 4.07
C LEU A 7 -8.77 -7.89 4.01
N THR A 8 -7.99 -8.96 3.87
CA THR A 8 -8.50 -10.32 4.10
C THR A 8 -8.70 -10.57 5.60
N PRO A 9 -9.45 -11.61 6.01
CA PRO A 9 -9.54 -12.00 7.42
C PRO A 9 -8.18 -12.23 8.08
N LYS A 10 -7.21 -12.79 7.33
CA LYS A 10 -5.82 -12.94 7.79
C LYS A 10 -5.16 -11.59 8.03
N GLY A 11 -5.34 -10.63 7.13
CA GLY A 11 -4.82 -9.27 7.28
C GLY A 11 -5.40 -8.54 8.50
N VAL A 12 -6.68 -8.75 8.80
CA VAL A 12 -7.31 -8.22 10.02
C VAL A 12 -6.68 -8.84 11.28
N ALA A 13 -6.47 -10.15 11.30
CA ALA A 13 -5.80 -10.82 12.42
C ALA A 13 -4.37 -10.31 12.63
N GLN A 14 -3.61 -10.12 11.54
CA GLN A 14 -2.26 -9.54 11.60
C GLN A 14 -2.25 -8.10 12.12
N GLY A 15 -3.29 -7.30 11.82
CA GLY A 15 -3.48 -5.98 12.41
C GLY A 15 -3.65 -6.04 13.94
N ALA A 16 -4.41 -7.02 14.44
CA ALA A 16 -4.57 -7.21 15.89
C ALA A 16 -3.25 -7.61 16.57
N ASP A 17 -2.45 -8.47 15.92
CA ASP A 17 -1.11 -8.85 16.40
C ASP A 17 -0.17 -7.63 16.44
N LEU A 18 -0.24 -6.76 15.42
CA LEU A 18 0.51 -5.50 15.40
C LEU A 18 0.13 -4.61 16.59
N GLY A 19 -1.15 -4.52 16.94
CA GLY A 19 -1.59 -3.79 18.14
C GLY A 19 -0.99 -4.37 19.44
N SER A 20 -0.99 -5.70 19.55
CA SER A 20 -0.41 -6.40 20.70
C SER A 20 1.09 -6.18 20.83
N TRP A 21 1.82 -6.08 19.71
CA TRP A 21 3.23 -5.72 19.70
C TRP A 21 3.44 -4.24 20.08
N ALA A 22 2.65 -3.35 19.51
CA ALA A 22 2.77 -1.90 19.68
C ALA A 22 2.69 -1.49 21.16
N ALA A 23 1.78 -2.09 21.93
CA ALA A 23 1.62 -1.84 23.37
C ALA A 23 2.92 -1.99 24.21
N ARG A 24 3.93 -2.72 23.69
CA ARG A 24 5.22 -2.97 24.38
C ARG A 24 6.41 -2.35 23.66
N SER A 25 6.17 -1.54 22.63
CA SER A 25 7.21 -1.08 21.70
C SER A 25 7.82 0.28 22.05
N GLY A 26 7.14 1.10 22.86
CA GLY A 26 7.57 2.47 23.16
C GLY A 26 7.41 3.44 21.99
N VAL A 27 6.49 3.16 21.06
CA VAL A 27 6.18 4.03 19.92
C VAL A 27 5.42 5.28 20.37
N ASP A 28 5.89 6.45 19.93
CA ASP A 28 5.33 7.75 20.29
C ASP A 28 4.29 8.28 19.30
N ALA A 29 4.26 7.76 18.07
CA ALA A 29 3.37 8.22 17.00
C ALA A 29 2.98 7.08 16.05
N VAL A 30 1.76 7.16 15.49
CA VAL A 30 1.29 6.25 14.44
C VAL A 30 0.84 7.09 13.26
N ALA A 31 1.45 6.89 12.09
CA ALA A 31 1.04 7.51 10.83
C ALA A 31 0.69 6.43 9.81
N CYS A 32 -0.22 6.72 8.89
CA CYS A 32 -0.56 5.80 7.80
C CYS A 32 -1.02 6.49 6.53
N SER A 33 -1.00 5.72 5.44
CA SER A 33 -1.61 6.05 4.15
C SER A 33 -3.11 6.34 4.29
N PRO A 34 -3.71 7.20 3.44
CA PRO A 34 -5.16 7.40 3.40
C PRO A 34 -5.97 6.15 3.02
N LEU A 35 -5.32 5.15 2.39
CA LEU A 35 -5.98 3.94 1.92
C LEU A 35 -6.57 3.12 3.08
N GLY A 36 -7.80 2.62 2.89
CA GLY A 36 -8.56 1.90 3.90
C GLY A 36 -7.79 0.72 4.48
N ARG A 37 -7.08 -0.05 3.65
CA ARG A 37 -6.22 -1.16 4.13
C ARG A 37 -5.15 -0.70 5.12
N ALA A 38 -4.51 0.44 4.90
CA ALA A 38 -3.48 0.96 5.80
C ALA A 38 -4.08 1.50 7.10
N ARG A 39 -5.21 2.21 6.99
CA ARG A 39 -5.97 2.70 8.16
C ARG A 39 -6.42 1.56 9.06
N LEU A 40 -6.96 0.50 8.48
CA LEU A 40 -7.42 -0.69 9.21
C LEU A 40 -6.26 -1.47 9.85
N THR A 41 -5.10 -1.56 9.17
CA THR A 41 -3.91 -2.17 9.77
C THR A 41 -3.34 -1.34 10.91
N ALA A 42 -3.33 -0.01 10.81
CA ALA A 42 -2.77 0.88 11.83
C ALA A 42 -3.68 1.05 13.07
N ALA A 43 -5.00 0.92 12.91
CA ALA A 43 -5.97 1.21 13.96
C ALA A 43 -5.74 0.43 15.29
N PRO A 44 -5.44 -0.90 15.28
CA PRO A 44 -5.17 -1.62 16.52
C PRO A 44 -3.93 -1.13 17.27
N ALA A 45 -2.87 -0.73 16.54
CA ALA A 45 -1.67 -0.16 17.16
C ALA A 45 -1.94 1.20 17.80
N ALA A 46 -2.63 2.10 17.09
CA ALA A 46 -3.02 3.39 17.63
C ALA A 46 -3.89 3.23 18.89
N ALA A 47 -4.88 2.34 18.85
CA ALA A 47 -5.74 2.05 19.99
C ALA A 47 -4.95 1.50 21.20
N ALA A 48 -4.01 0.56 20.97
CA ALA A 48 -3.19 -0.03 22.02
C ALA A 48 -2.23 0.96 22.68
N LEU A 49 -1.77 1.98 21.92
CA LEU A 49 -0.89 3.04 22.41
C LEU A 49 -1.67 4.24 23.00
N GLY A 50 -2.99 4.28 22.86
CA GLY A 50 -3.80 5.45 23.23
C GLY A 50 -3.52 6.67 22.33
N LEU A 51 -3.07 6.45 21.10
CA LEU A 51 -2.71 7.49 20.14
C LEU A 51 -3.79 7.65 19.06
N THR A 52 -3.77 8.79 18.39
CA THR A 52 -4.53 9.01 17.15
C THR A 52 -3.64 8.68 15.96
N THR A 53 -4.19 7.98 14.97
CA THR A 53 -3.48 7.74 13.71
C THR A 53 -3.45 9.02 12.88
N ASP A 54 -2.26 9.46 12.52
CA ASP A 54 -2.03 10.57 11.61
C ASP A 54 -2.10 10.09 10.15
N VAL A 55 -3.07 10.59 9.39
CA VAL A 55 -3.27 10.18 8.00
C VAL A 55 -2.47 11.09 7.09
N GLN A 56 -1.50 10.52 6.40
CA GLN A 56 -0.53 11.23 5.58
C GLN A 56 -0.75 10.91 4.10
N GLU A 57 -1.21 11.88 3.32
CA GLU A 57 -1.46 11.71 1.87
C GLU A 57 -0.19 11.31 1.13
N GLY A 58 0.98 11.80 1.58
CA GLY A 58 2.28 11.42 1.02
C GLY A 58 2.65 9.95 1.24
N LEU A 59 1.94 9.22 2.10
CA LEU A 59 2.12 7.77 2.27
C LEU A 59 1.17 6.95 1.38
N ARG A 60 0.45 7.58 0.44
CA ARG A 60 -0.37 6.87 -0.55
C ARG A 60 0.54 6.03 -1.45
N GLU A 61 0.11 4.80 -1.71
CA GLU A 61 0.77 3.92 -2.68
C GLU A 61 0.74 4.53 -4.10
N VAL A 62 1.75 4.19 -4.91
CA VAL A 62 1.85 4.61 -6.32
C VAL A 62 0.61 4.14 -7.10
N ASP A 63 0.10 5.01 -7.97
CA ASP A 63 -0.93 4.67 -8.95
C ASP A 63 -0.30 3.85 -10.09
N PHE A 64 -0.74 2.60 -10.24
CA PHE A 64 -0.21 1.72 -11.29
C PHE A 64 -0.93 1.86 -12.63
N GLY A 65 -1.87 2.81 -12.77
CA GLY A 65 -2.56 3.09 -14.01
C GLY A 65 -3.19 1.85 -14.62
N TRP A 66 -2.77 1.51 -15.84
CA TRP A 66 -3.23 0.31 -16.56
C TRP A 66 -3.05 -1.00 -15.78
N GLY A 67 -2.10 -1.07 -14.84
CA GLY A 67 -1.89 -2.26 -14.00
C GLY A 67 -2.77 -2.37 -12.76
N GLU A 68 -3.57 -1.35 -12.42
CA GLU A 68 -4.47 -1.40 -11.26
C GLU A 68 -5.45 -2.58 -11.35
N GLY A 69 -5.50 -3.40 -10.30
CA GLY A 69 -6.42 -4.54 -10.21
C GLY A 69 -6.10 -5.72 -11.12
N ARG A 70 -4.97 -5.69 -11.85
CA ARG A 70 -4.55 -6.77 -12.75
C ARG A 70 -3.36 -7.53 -12.19
N THR A 71 -3.31 -8.81 -12.50
CA THR A 71 -2.11 -9.61 -12.28
C THR A 71 -1.10 -9.38 -13.40
N ILE A 72 0.18 -9.64 -13.10
CA ILE A 72 1.24 -9.59 -14.12
C ILE A 72 0.99 -10.60 -15.25
N ALA A 73 0.34 -11.73 -14.97
CA ALA A 73 0.00 -12.73 -15.98
C ALA A 73 -1.04 -12.19 -16.97
N GLU A 74 -2.14 -11.62 -16.48
CA GLU A 74 -3.16 -10.99 -17.32
C GLU A 74 -2.58 -9.85 -18.16
N MET A 75 -1.70 -9.02 -17.57
CA MET A 75 -1.02 -7.96 -18.33
C MET A 75 -0.06 -8.51 -19.38
N ALA A 76 0.65 -9.62 -19.09
CA ALA A 76 1.60 -10.21 -20.04
C ALA A 76 0.90 -10.92 -21.20
N GLU A 77 -0.35 -11.37 -21.03
CA GLU A 77 -1.18 -11.88 -22.13
C GLU A 77 -1.55 -10.75 -23.11
N GLU A 78 -1.73 -9.53 -22.63
CA GLU A 78 -2.10 -8.35 -23.43
C GLU A 78 -0.87 -7.63 -24.02
N ASP A 79 0.13 -7.31 -23.19
CA ASP A 79 1.38 -6.66 -23.58
C ASP A 79 2.58 -7.22 -22.76
N PRO A 80 3.23 -8.29 -23.24
CA PRO A 80 4.38 -8.88 -22.56
C PRO A 80 5.60 -7.94 -22.53
N GLU A 81 5.69 -7.00 -23.47
CA GLU A 81 6.79 -6.05 -23.57
C GLU A 81 6.65 -4.92 -22.55
N ALA A 82 5.43 -4.45 -22.25
CA ALA A 82 5.18 -3.58 -21.10
C ALA A 82 5.60 -4.24 -19.78
N VAL A 83 5.22 -5.50 -19.56
CA VAL A 83 5.64 -6.25 -18.37
C VAL A 83 7.16 -6.44 -18.31
N ARG A 84 7.81 -6.71 -19.46
CA ARG A 84 9.28 -6.82 -19.53
C ARG A 84 9.95 -5.51 -19.12
N ARG A 85 9.54 -4.39 -19.71
CA ARG A 85 10.08 -3.05 -19.41
C ARG A 85 9.92 -2.71 -17.93
N PHE A 86 8.73 -2.90 -17.37
CA PHE A 86 8.47 -2.64 -15.94
C PHE A 86 9.35 -3.49 -15.01
N ARG A 87 9.62 -4.75 -15.36
CA ARG A 87 10.49 -5.64 -14.56
C ARG A 87 11.97 -5.28 -14.67
N GLU A 88 12.39 -4.74 -15.81
CA GLU A 88 13.77 -4.28 -16.02
C GLU A 88 14.03 -2.96 -15.29
N ASP A 89 13.09 -2.04 -15.37
CA ASP A 89 13.11 -0.75 -14.69
C ASP A 89 11.67 -0.30 -14.42
N ALA A 90 11.25 -0.34 -13.16
CA ALA A 90 9.89 0.01 -12.78
C ALA A 90 9.59 1.52 -12.91
N ASP A 91 10.62 2.36 -12.94
CA ASP A 91 10.48 3.81 -13.12
C ASP A 91 10.41 4.15 -14.61
N ALA A 92 11.46 3.83 -15.37
CA ALA A 92 11.49 4.11 -16.81
C ALA A 92 10.50 3.26 -17.62
N GLY A 93 10.19 2.06 -17.12
CA GLY A 93 9.24 1.10 -17.70
C GLY A 93 7.87 1.10 -17.02
N ALA A 94 7.49 2.18 -16.32
CA ALA A 94 6.18 2.32 -15.70
C ALA A 94 5.02 2.02 -16.66
N PHE A 95 3.93 1.45 -16.13
CA PHE A 95 2.77 1.11 -16.95
C PHE A 95 2.08 2.38 -17.49
N PRO A 96 1.34 2.27 -18.61
CA PRO A 96 0.58 3.39 -19.14
C PRO A 96 -0.36 4.01 -18.09
N GLY A 97 -0.27 5.32 -17.91
CA GLY A 97 -1.09 6.07 -16.96
C GLY A 97 -0.64 5.96 -15.49
N SER A 98 0.47 5.27 -15.19
CA SER A 98 1.06 5.26 -13.85
C SER A 98 1.49 6.66 -13.42
N GLU A 99 1.42 6.90 -12.11
CA GLU A 99 2.05 8.07 -11.49
C GLU A 99 3.58 7.99 -11.69
N PRO A 100 4.26 9.08 -12.10
CA PRO A 100 5.71 9.08 -12.21
C PRO A 100 6.36 8.84 -10.85
N VAL A 101 7.35 7.94 -10.77
CA VAL A 101 8.02 7.61 -9.50
C VAL A 101 8.69 8.84 -8.88
N ALA A 102 9.20 9.76 -9.71
CA ALA A 102 9.78 11.02 -9.25
C ALA A 102 8.77 11.97 -8.55
N LEU A 103 7.46 11.74 -8.72
CA LEU A 103 6.39 12.49 -8.06
C LEU A 103 5.75 11.72 -6.90
N ALA A 104 6.06 10.43 -6.76
CA ALA A 104 5.67 9.65 -5.59
C ALA A 104 6.41 10.20 -4.36
N ALA A 105 5.63 10.61 -3.34
CA ALA A 105 6.13 11.27 -2.13
C ALA A 105 6.80 10.31 -1.14
#